data_AF-A0A662C020-F1
#
_entry.id   AF-A0A662C020-F1
#
_cell.length_a   1.000
_cell.length_b   1.000
_cell.length_c   1.000
_cell.angle_alpha   90.00
_cell.angle_beta   90.00
_cell.angle_gamma   90.00
#
_symmetry.space_group_name_H-M   'P 1'
#
loop_
_entity.id
_entity.type
_entity.pdbx_description
1 polymer ?
#
loop_
_entity_poly.entity_id
_entity_poly.type
_entity_poly.pdbx_seq_one_letter_code
_entity_poly.pdbx_strand_id
1 'polypeptide(L)' 'MQKKDIYTLVLLILLTITTAFFSNLENGLKVIGLIILILSGIKFIAVAFQFMELGKAHNFWKGLVISFLTLFIGIIYAVL' A
#
# COMPACT_ATOMS: atom_id res chain seq x y z
N MET A 1 5.14 -20.70 2.54
CA MET A 1 3.95 -19.88 2.24
C MET A 1 2.76 -20.55 2.88
N GLN A 2 2.13 -19.86 3.84
CA GLN A 2 0.82 -20.25 4.34
C GLN A 2 -0.23 -19.92 3.28
N LYS A 3 -1.40 -20.59 3.31
CA LYS A 3 -2.50 -20.31 2.37
C LYS A 3 -2.90 -18.83 2.37
N LYS A 4 -2.80 -18.19 3.55
CA LYS A 4 -3.06 -16.76 3.78
C LYS A 4 -2.15 -15.83 2.95
N ASP A 5 -0.87 -16.19 2.81
CA ASP A 5 0.10 -15.41 2.04
C ASP A 5 -0.23 -15.40 0.56
N ILE A 6 -0.71 -16.54 0.04
CA ILE A 6 -1.11 -16.71 -1.36
C ILE A 6 -2.31 -15.80 -1.68
N TYR A 7 -3.31 -15.74 -0.79
CA TYR A 7 -4.45 -14.83 -0.97
C TYR A 7 -4.01 -13.36 -0.99
N THR A 8 -3.10 -12.96 -0.09
CA THR A 8 -2.56 -11.59 -0.09
C THR A 8 -1.76 -11.31 -1.36
N LEU A 9 -1.02 -12.30 -1.87
CA LEU A 9 -0.26 -12.15 -3.11
C LEU A 9 -1.18 -11.95 -4.32
N VAL A 10 -2.26 -12.73 -4.43
CA VAL A 10 -3.30 -12.53 -5.45
C VAL A 10 -3.94 -11.15 -5.33
N LEU A 11 -4.27 -10.71 -4.12
CA LEU A 11 -4.79 -9.36 -3.86
C LEU A 11 -3.82 -8.29 -4.35
N LEU A 12 -2.52 -8.39 -4.03
CA LEU A 12 -1.50 -7.44 -4.47
C LEU A 12 -1.34 -7.39 -5.99
N ILE A 13 -1.44 -8.54 -6.68
CA ILE A 13 -1.43 -8.60 -8.14
C ILE A 13 -2.64 -7.85 -8.71
N LEU A 14 -3.85 -8.10 -8.19
CA LEU A 14 -5.06 -7.38 -8.62
C LEU A 14 -4.96 -5.87 -8.40
N LEU A 15 -4.47 -5.45 -7.23
CA LEU A 15 -4.22 -4.03 -6.97
C LEU A 15 -3.21 -3.44 -7.95
N THR A 16 -2.19 -4.20 -8.35
CA THR A 16 -1.17 -3.75 -9.30
C THR A 16 -1.74 -3.56 -10.71
N ILE A 17 -2.52 -4.52 -11.19
CA ILE A 17 -3.24 -4.41 -12.47
C ILE A 17 -4.17 -3.20 -12.45
N THR A 18 -4.90 -3.00 -11.35
CA THR A 18 -5.79 -1.84 -11.16
C THR A 18 -5.00 -0.53 -11.23
N THR A 19 -3.81 -0.47 -10.62
CA THR A 19 -2.97 0.74 -10.66
C THR A 19 -2.47 1.03 -12.08
N ALA A 20 -2.07 0.00 -12.83
CA ALA A 20 -1.63 0.13 -14.21
C ALA A 20 -2.77 0.57 -15.14
N PHE A 21 -4.00 0.14 -14.86
CA PHE A 21 -5.17 0.63 -15.59
C PHE A 21 -5.40 2.13 -15.32
N PHE A 22 -5.36 2.55 -14.04
CA PHE A 22 -5.51 3.96 -13.68
C PHE A 22 -4.39 4.85 -14.22
N SER A 23 -3.15 4.37 -14.33
CA SER A 23 -2.04 5.16 -14.87
C SER A 23 -2.12 5.45 -16.36
N ASN A 24 -2.94 4.70 -17.11
CA ASN A 24 -3.14 4.92 -18.56
C ASN A 24 -4.31 5.85 -18.87
N LEU A 25 -5.09 6.26 -17.87
CA LEU A 25 -6.14 7.25 -18.05
C LEU A 25 -5.49 8.65 -18.10
N GLU A 26 -5.77 9.43 -19.15
CA GLU A 26 -5.27 10.82 -19.27
C GLU A 26 -6.07 11.84 -18.43
N ASN A 27 -7.06 11.36 -17.67
CA ASN A 27 -7.95 12.22 -16.89
C ASN A 27 -7.24 12.84 -15.68
N GLY A 28 -6.87 14.12 -15.75
CA GLY A 28 -6.50 14.93 -14.59
C GLY A 28 -5.42 14.32 -13.69
N LEU A 29 -4.15 14.54 -14.04
CA LEU A 29 -2.94 14.06 -13.34
C LEU A 29 -3.02 14.08 -11.81
N LYS A 30 -3.63 15.12 -11.21
CA LYS A 30 -3.81 15.21 -9.74
C LYS A 30 -4.71 14.12 -9.17
N VAL A 31 -5.87 13.88 -9.76
CA VAL A 31 -6.87 12.92 -9.24
C VAL A 31 -6.35 11.49 -9.36
N ILE A 32 -5.77 11.15 -10.51
CA ILE A 32 -5.17 9.84 -10.75
C ILE A 32 -3.96 9.62 -9.83
N GLY A 33 -3.10 10.63 -9.67
CA GLY A 33 -1.97 10.56 -8.74
C GLY A 33 -2.41 10.27 -7.31
N LEU A 34 -3.48 10.91 -6.84
CA LEU A 34 -4.05 10.69 -5.51
C LEU A 34 -4.60 9.26 -5.36
N ILE A 35 -5.32 8.75 -6.37
CA ILE A 35 -5.81 7.37 -6.39
C ILE A 35 -4.66 6.37 -6.31
N ILE A 36 -3.59 6.57 -7.09
CA ILE A 36 -2.41 5.69 -7.10
C ILE A 36 -1.71 5.71 -5.73
N LEU A 37 -1.58 6.88 -5.10
CA LEU A 37 -1.00 7.00 -3.76
C LEU A 37 -1.83 6.24 -2.72
N ILE A 38 -3.15 6.38 -2.73
CA ILE A 38 -4.04 5.63 -1.83
C ILE A 38 -3.88 4.12 -2.06
N LEU A 39 -3.90 3.66 -3.32
CA LEU A 39 -3.68 2.25 -3.66
C LEU A 39 -2.32 1.74 -3.14
N SER A 40 -1.28 2.56 -3.24
CA SER A 40 0.06 2.23 -2.73
C SER A 40 0.08 2.06 -1.21
N GLY A 41 -0.61 2.94 -0.47
CA GLY A 41 -0.77 2.80 0.98
C GLY A 41 -1.47 1.50 1.39
N ILE A 42 -2.55 1.13 0.68
CA ILE A 42 -3.26 -0.14 0.92
C ILE A 42 -2.35 -1.34 0.66
N LYS A 43 -1.57 -1.33 -0.44
CA LYS A 43 -0.59 -2.39 -0.74
C LYS A 43 0.44 -2.53 0.38
N PHE A 44 0.97 -1.41 0.87
CA PHE A 44 1.95 -1.41 1.95
C PHE A 44 1.37 -2.05 3.22
N ILE A 45 0.15 -1.69 3.61
CA ILE A 45 -0.51 -2.28 4.79
C ILE A 45 -0.72 -3.78 4.61
N ALA A 46 -1.19 -4.22 3.44
CA ALA A 46 -1.38 -5.64 3.15
C ALA A 46 -0.07 -6.43 3.28
N VAL A 47 1.05 -5.85 2.81
CA VAL A 47 2.38 -6.45 2.96
C VAL A 47 2.85 -6.46 4.41
N ALA A 48 2.73 -5.33 5.10
CA ALA A 48 3.16 -5.16 6.47
C ALA A 48 2.44 -6.14 7.42
N PHE A 49 1.12 -6.32 7.25
CA PHE A 49 0.36 -7.24 8.09
C PHE A 49 0.62 -8.71 7.76
N GLN A 50 0.58 -9.09 6.48
CA GLN A 50 0.63 -10.51 6.10
C GLN A 50 2.06 -11.05 5.97
N PHE A 51 2.94 -10.35 5.25
CA PHE A 51 4.29 -10.86 4.97
C PHE A 51 5.28 -10.54 6.09
N MET A 52 5.10 -9.42 6.79
CA MET A 52 5.91 -9.06 7.95
C MET A 52 5.37 -9.66 9.27
N GLU A 53 4.25 -10.39 9.23
CA GLU A 53 3.55 -10.94 10.39
C GLU A 53 3.47 -9.95 11.57
N LEU A 54 2.97 -8.73 11.32
CA LEU A 54 3.09 -7.61 12.26
C LEU A 54 2.59 -7.93 13.68
N GLY A 55 1.63 -8.85 13.82
CA GLY A 55 1.13 -9.31 15.12
C GLY A 55 2.20 -9.97 15.99
N LYS A 56 3.14 -10.73 15.39
CA LYS A 56 4.26 -11.38 16.07
C LYS A 56 5.57 -10.57 15.98
N ALA A 57 5.59 -9.54 15.16
CA ALA A 57 6.79 -8.75 14.93
C ALA A 57 7.22 -7.97 16.17
N HIS A 58 8.53 -7.81 16.32
CA HIS A 58 9.14 -7.01 17.39
C HIS A 58 8.60 -5.57 17.36
N ASN A 59 8.52 -4.92 18.52
CA ASN A 59 8.02 -3.53 18.63
C ASN A 59 8.78 -2.55 17.74
N PHE A 60 10.05 -2.85 17.44
CA PHE A 60 10.85 -2.11 16.45
C PHE A 60 10.22 -2.08 15.06
N TRP A 61 9.80 -3.24 14.53
CA TRP A 61 9.15 -3.33 13.21
C TRP A 61 7.79 -2.65 13.19
N LYS A 62 7.03 -2.75 14.29
CA LYS A 62 5.77 -2.02 14.44
C LYS A 62 6.00 -0.51 14.40
N GLY A 63 7.03 -0.01 15.10
CA GLY A 63 7.42 1.40 15.08
C GLY A 63 7.82 1.89 13.70
N LEU A 64 8.60 1.10 12.95
CA LEU A 64 8.97 1.40 11.56
C LEU A 64 7.76 1.53 10.63
N VAL A 65 6.82 0.59 10.71
CA VAL A 65 5.60 0.61 9.90
C VAL A 65 4.72 1.82 10.23
N ILE A 66 4.59 2.17 11.51
CA ILE A 66 3.88 3.38 11.95
C ILE A 66 4.57 4.63 11.40
N SER A 67 5.89 4.73 11.56
CA SER A 67 6.67 5.88 11.06
C SER A 67 6.54 6.04 9.55
N PHE A 68 6.58 4.94 8.79
CA PHE A 68 6.35 4.97 7.36
C PHE A 68 4.94 5.48 7.02
N LEU A 69 3.90 4.96 7.69
CA LEU A 69 2.52 5.39 7.47
C LEU A 69 2.33 6.89 7.77
N THR A 70 2.94 7.41 8.84
CA THR A 70 2.91 8.83 9.17
C THR A 70 3.53 9.68 8.07
N LEU A 71 4.71 9.31 7.58
CA LEU A 71 5.37 10.02 6.47
C LEU A 71 4.54 9.93 5.19
N PHE A 72 3.98 8.77 4.90
CA PHE A 72 3.17 8.53 3.70
C PHE A 72 1.90 9.38 3.69
N ILE A 73 1.20 9.48 4.83
CA ILE A 73 0.04 10.36 4.98
C ILE A 73 0.47 11.84 4.80
N GLY A 74 1.62 12.23 5.35
CA GLY A 74 2.19 13.57 5.14
C GLY A 74 2.42 13.90 3.67
N ILE A 75 2.92 12.93 2.88
CA ILE A 75 3.08 13.07 1.44
C ILE A 75 1.73 13.23 0.74
N ILE A 76 0.73 12.42 1.09
CA ILE A 76 -0.62 12.54 0.52
C ILE A 76 -1.19 13.94 0.79
N TYR A 77 -1.05 14.45 2.01
CA TYR A 77 -1.52 15.78 2.38
C TYR A 77 -0.79 16.89 1.62
N ALA A 78 0.51 16.74 1.36
CA ALA A 78 1.29 17.70 0.59
C ALA A 78 0.93 17.74 -0.91
N VAL A 79 0.40 16.63 -1.45
CA VAL A 79 -0.01 16.50 -2.86
C VAL A 79 -1.46 16.98 -3.09
N LEU A 80 -2.28 16.96 -2.05
CA LEU A 80 -3.67 17.45 -2.05
C LEU A 80 -3.72 18.96 -2.41
#